data_AF-A0A914TR08-F1
#
_entry.id   AF-A0A914TR08-F1
#
_cell.length_a   1.000
_cell.length_b   1.000
_cell.length_c   1.000
_cell.angle_alpha   90.00
_cell.angle_beta   90.00
_cell.angle_gamma   90.00
#
_symmetry.space_group_name_H-M   'P 1'
#
loop_
_entity.id
_entity.type
_entity.pdbx_description
1 polymer ?
#
loop_
_entity_poly.entity_id
_entity_poly.type
_entity_poly.pdbx_seq_one_letter_code
_entity_poly.pdbx_strand_id
1 'polypeptide(L)'
;MRKKVSSGKQMPHIFFLLCLKVCVHCKCDRTEHEIGPNQVLNVYERLGIKPTPDMAAVMKNQRSDTPGSISFGYAWVPPGLNRVKVEEYMSQLPNHVIPRINSLGEKYREKQLMLQLPRQDLSIAYCKNLKTPVERRIYEEFVNARNEIALDIGFVSSNLPKSMECRKCRGILEQGEMAVTAPKLGNDAAWHPACFTCQTCEQLLVDLTYCVKEDKIFCERHYAELHKPRCSACDEVSYIFS
;
A
#
# COMPACT_ATOMS: atom_id res chain seq x y z
N MET A 1 -41.30 46.98 10.11
CA MET A 1 -41.53 45.54 9.83
C MET A 1 -40.35 44.99 9.03
N ARG A 2 -39.52 44.13 9.62
CA ARG A 2 -38.96 42.90 9.02
C ARG A 2 -38.03 42.21 10.03
N LYS A 3 -38.11 40.89 10.01
CA LYS A 3 -37.80 39.93 11.07
C LYS A 3 -36.30 39.66 11.24
N LYS A 4 -35.92 39.30 12.46
CA LYS A 4 -34.67 38.62 12.83
C LYS A 4 -34.51 37.32 12.03
N VAL A 5 -33.29 37.07 11.55
CA VAL A 5 -32.78 35.71 11.26
C VAL A 5 -31.47 35.54 12.04
N SER A 6 -31.42 34.43 12.75
CA SER A 6 -30.45 34.04 13.77
C SER A 6 -29.20 33.39 13.19
N SER A 7 -28.03 33.84 13.66
CA SER A 7 -26.88 33.02 14.11
C SER A 7 -26.55 31.76 13.30
N GLY A 8 -25.72 31.90 12.26
CA GLY A 8 -24.86 30.82 11.77
C GLY A 8 -23.67 30.65 12.71
N LYS A 9 -23.53 29.48 13.34
CA LYS A 9 -22.34 29.12 14.11
C LYS A 9 -21.18 28.87 13.14
N GLN A 10 -20.25 29.81 13.13
CA GLN A 10 -18.96 29.70 12.46
C GLN A 10 -18.10 28.69 13.24
N MET A 11 -17.65 27.64 12.57
CA MET A 11 -16.73 26.65 13.15
C MET A 11 -15.34 27.29 13.31
N PRO A 12 -14.68 27.19 14.48
CA PRO A 12 -13.37 27.76 14.67
C PRO A 12 -12.29 26.84 14.08
N HIS A 13 -11.74 27.27 12.96
CA HIS A 13 -10.37 26.95 12.55
C HIS A 13 -9.40 27.54 13.60
N ILE A 14 -8.22 26.93 13.73
CA ILE A 14 -7.07 27.34 14.56
C ILE A 14 -6.99 26.62 15.91
N PHE A 15 -6.47 25.40 15.88
CA PHE A 15 -5.28 25.01 16.65
C PHE A 15 -4.61 23.82 15.93
N PHE A 16 -4.19 24.10 14.68
CA PHE A 16 -3.22 23.30 13.94
C PHE A 16 -1.85 23.53 14.63
N LEU A 17 -1.61 22.84 15.74
CA LEU A 17 -0.27 22.77 16.32
C LEU A 17 0.61 22.01 15.33
N LEU A 18 1.49 22.75 14.66
CA LEU A 18 2.62 22.25 13.90
C LEU A 18 3.46 21.31 14.77
N CYS A 19 3.12 20.01 14.79
CA CYS A 19 4.09 18.99 15.10
C CYS A 19 5.11 18.99 13.95
N LEU A 20 6.33 19.42 14.25
CA LEU A 20 7.42 19.63 13.30
C LEU A 20 7.61 18.36 12.44
N LYS A 21 7.26 18.47 11.15
CA LYS A 21 7.45 17.42 10.12
C LYS A 21 8.93 17.21 9.76
N VAL A 22 9.83 17.91 10.44
CA VAL A 22 11.18 18.16 9.99
C VAL A 22 12.11 17.95 11.18
N CYS A 23 13.16 17.15 11.01
CA CYS A 23 14.14 16.97 12.06
C CYS A 23 14.87 18.30 12.36
N VAL A 24 14.99 18.61 13.65
CA VAL A 24 15.64 19.83 14.15
C VAL A 24 17.15 19.92 13.88
N HIS A 25 17.77 18.83 13.41
CA HIS A 25 19.22 18.76 13.17
C HIS A 25 19.59 18.83 11.68
N CYS A 26 18.94 18.04 10.82
CA CYS A 26 19.21 18.00 9.37
C CYS A 26 18.24 18.86 8.53
N LYS A 27 17.14 19.35 9.11
CA LYS A 27 16.01 19.95 8.38
C LYS A 27 15.35 19.06 7.30
N CYS A 28 15.57 17.75 7.39
CA CYS A 28 14.99 16.75 6.52
C CYS A 28 13.68 16.17 7.09
N ASP A 29 12.82 15.65 6.22
CA ASP A 29 11.56 15.02 6.62
C ASP A 29 11.82 13.75 7.44
N ARG A 30 10.95 13.41 8.40
CA ARG A 30 11.11 12.20 9.25
C ARG A 30 11.29 10.92 8.43
N THR A 31 10.68 10.84 7.24
CA THR A 31 10.80 9.70 6.33
C THR A 31 12.21 9.49 5.79
N GLU A 32 13.11 10.47 5.94
CA GLU A 32 14.52 10.38 5.51
C GLU A 32 15.44 9.83 6.60
N HIS A 33 14.96 9.66 7.83
CA HIS A 33 15.75 9.18 8.99
C HIS A 33 15.53 7.72 9.36
N GLU A 34 14.42 7.10 8.92
CA GLU A 34 14.10 5.70 9.22
C GLU A 34 14.60 4.72 8.12
N ILE A 35 15.36 5.20 7.14
CA ILE A 35 15.98 4.36 6.10
C ILE A 35 17.27 3.75 6.68
N GLY A 36 17.12 2.67 7.44
CA GLY A 36 18.25 1.77 7.73
C GLY A 36 18.79 1.18 6.41
N PRO A 37 20.10 0.90 6.31
CA PRO A 37 20.69 0.45 5.06
C PRO A 37 20.06 -0.87 4.60
N ASN A 38 19.57 -0.89 3.36
CA ASN A 38 19.46 -2.08 2.51
C ASN A 38 18.84 -3.33 3.15
N GLN A 39 17.74 -3.18 3.88
CA GLN A 39 16.88 -4.34 4.16
C GLN A 39 16.01 -4.58 2.92
N VAL A 40 16.57 -5.31 1.95
CA VAL A 40 15.86 -5.91 0.82
C VAL A 40 14.86 -6.91 1.39
N LEU A 41 13.75 -6.40 1.91
CA LEU A 41 12.66 -7.21 2.41
C LEU A 41 11.52 -7.05 1.42
N ASN A 42 11.16 -8.15 0.76
CA ASN A 42 9.97 -8.18 -0.07
C ASN A 42 8.72 -8.10 0.83
N VAL A 43 7.59 -7.68 0.25
CA VAL A 43 6.33 -7.58 1.00
C VAL A 43 5.93 -8.89 1.67
N TYR A 44 6.18 -10.04 1.06
CA TYR A 44 5.81 -11.34 1.63
C TYR A 44 6.53 -11.60 2.95
N GLU A 45 7.81 -11.26 3.03
CA GLU A 45 8.61 -11.34 4.26
C GLU A 45 8.15 -10.32 5.31
N ARG A 46 7.79 -9.10 4.89
CA ARG A 46 7.28 -8.06 5.80
C ARG A 46 5.93 -8.42 6.41
N LEU A 47 5.04 -9.01 5.61
CA LEU A 47 3.67 -9.34 6.01
C LEU A 47 3.54 -10.75 6.59
N GLY A 48 4.52 -11.63 6.38
CA GLY A 48 4.43 -13.05 6.76
C GLY A 48 3.34 -13.81 6.02
N ILE A 49 2.88 -13.31 4.86
CA ILE A 49 1.77 -13.89 4.09
C ILE A 49 2.30 -14.97 3.14
N LYS A 50 1.66 -16.15 3.16
CA LYS A 50 1.89 -17.20 2.16
C LYS A 50 1.08 -16.91 0.89
N PRO A 51 1.60 -17.26 -0.31
CA PRO A 51 0.86 -17.05 -1.53
C PRO A 51 -0.53 -17.70 -1.52
N THR A 52 -1.56 -16.97 -1.97
CA THR A 52 -2.91 -17.52 -2.18
C THR A 52 -2.87 -18.66 -3.21
N PRO A 53 -3.83 -19.61 -3.22
CA PRO A 53 -3.82 -20.72 -4.17
C PRO A 53 -3.75 -20.28 -5.65
N ASP A 54 -4.44 -19.20 -6.00
CA ASP A 54 -4.41 -18.61 -7.34
C ASP A 54 -3.02 -18.07 -7.68
N MET A 55 -2.37 -17.40 -6.73
CA MET A 55 -0.98 -16.94 -6.89
C MET A 55 0.01 -18.10 -6.94
N ALA A 56 -0.17 -19.13 -6.10
CA ALA A 56 0.64 -20.33 -6.11
C ALA A 56 0.51 -21.09 -7.44
N ALA A 57 -0.67 -21.11 -8.07
CA ALA A 57 -0.88 -21.70 -9.38
C ALA A 57 -0.09 -20.95 -10.47
N VAL A 58 -0.08 -19.62 -10.44
CA VAL A 58 0.74 -18.79 -11.36
C VAL A 58 2.24 -19.00 -11.11
N MET A 59 2.65 -19.23 -9.85
CA MET A 59 4.04 -19.42 -9.45
C MET A 59 4.61 -20.83 -9.70
N LYS A 60 3.79 -21.86 -9.91
CA LYS A 60 4.21 -23.27 -10.04
C LYS A 60 5.19 -23.56 -11.19
N ASN A 61 5.40 -22.63 -12.12
CA ASN A 61 6.18 -22.84 -13.33
C ASN A 61 7.64 -22.35 -13.28
N GLN A 62 8.15 -21.78 -12.19
CA GLN A 62 9.54 -21.28 -12.13
C GLN A 62 10.27 -21.59 -10.81
N ARG A 63 11.61 -21.51 -10.88
CA ARG A 63 12.58 -21.86 -9.83
C ARG A 63 12.30 -21.10 -8.52
N SER A 64 12.84 -21.65 -7.44
CA SER A 64 12.68 -21.35 -6.00
C SER A 64 12.91 -19.91 -5.51
N ASP A 65 12.58 -18.90 -6.29
CA ASP A 65 12.78 -17.50 -5.94
C ASP A 65 11.54 -16.96 -5.23
N THR A 66 11.73 -16.29 -4.10
CA THR A 66 10.67 -15.63 -3.32
C THR A 66 9.89 -14.68 -4.23
N PRO A 67 8.54 -14.65 -4.22
CA PRO A 67 7.79 -13.75 -5.07
C PRO A 67 8.17 -12.29 -4.79
N GLY A 68 8.37 -11.50 -5.85
CA GLY A 68 8.83 -10.11 -5.71
C GLY A 68 10.33 -9.94 -5.43
N SER A 69 11.14 -10.98 -5.63
CA SER A 69 12.61 -10.91 -5.46
C SER A 69 13.31 -10.12 -6.57
N ILE A 70 14.52 -9.64 -6.25
CA ILE A 70 15.41 -8.94 -7.18
C ILE A 70 15.67 -9.83 -8.39
N SER A 71 15.29 -9.38 -9.57
CA SER A 71 15.49 -10.11 -10.82
C SER A 71 15.43 -9.17 -12.02
N PHE A 72 16.03 -9.61 -13.14
CA PHE A 72 16.04 -8.87 -14.41
C PHE A 72 16.54 -7.41 -14.32
N GLY A 73 17.35 -7.07 -13.32
CA GLY A 73 17.86 -5.71 -13.11
C GLY A 73 16.93 -4.77 -12.34
N TYR A 74 15.86 -5.30 -11.76
CA TYR A 74 14.91 -4.57 -10.91
C TYR A 74 15.01 -5.04 -9.46
N ALA A 75 14.83 -4.10 -8.53
CA ALA A 75 14.79 -4.37 -7.09
C ALA A 75 13.49 -5.08 -6.66
N TRP A 76 12.48 -5.12 -7.55
CA TRP A 76 11.26 -5.89 -7.43
C TRP A 76 10.65 -6.11 -8.81
N VAL A 77 10.06 -7.29 -9.02
CA VAL A 77 9.27 -7.60 -10.21
C VAL A 77 7.95 -8.27 -9.81
N PRO A 78 6.87 -8.12 -10.60
CA PRO A 78 5.66 -8.90 -10.36
C PRO A 78 5.95 -10.41 -10.43
N PRO A 79 5.45 -11.20 -9.46
CA PRO A 79 5.66 -12.65 -9.46
C PRO A 79 5.11 -13.33 -10.72
N GLY A 80 5.77 -14.40 -11.17
CA GLY A 80 5.26 -15.28 -12.23
C GLY A 80 5.44 -14.77 -13.67
N LEU A 81 6.04 -13.60 -13.87
CA LEU A 81 6.32 -13.06 -15.20
C LEU A 81 7.72 -13.46 -15.71
N ASN A 82 7.82 -13.72 -17.01
CA ASN A 82 9.12 -13.84 -17.68
C ASN A 82 9.71 -12.44 -17.96
N ARG A 83 11.00 -12.39 -18.34
CA ARG A 83 11.70 -11.11 -18.61
C ARG A 83 10.94 -10.18 -19.56
N VAL A 84 10.40 -10.70 -20.67
CA VAL A 84 9.70 -9.89 -21.67
C VAL A 84 8.45 -9.25 -21.06
N LYS A 85 7.67 -10.02 -20.32
CA LYS A 85 6.48 -9.53 -19.61
C LYS A 85 6.84 -8.59 -18.46
N VAL A 86 7.96 -8.78 -17.77
CA VAL A 86 8.45 -7.81 -16.77
C VAL A 86 8.77 -6.47 -17.42
N GLU A 87 9.49 -6.44 -18.55
CA GLU A 87 9.78 -5.20 -19.27
C GLU A 87 8.49 -4.52 -19.77
N GLU A 88 7.53 -5.30 -20.28
CA GLU A 88 6.20 -4.82 -20.69
C GLU A 88 5.40 -4.23 -19.52
N TYR A 89 5.48 -4.83 -18.34
CA TYR A 89 4.85 -4.26 -17.13
C TYR A 89 5.50 -2.94 -16.74
N MET A 90 6.84 -2.91 -16.66
CA MET A 90 7.58 -1.74 -16.19
C MET A 90 7.45 -0.56 -17.14
N SER A 91 7.31 -0.78 -18.46
CA SER A 91 7.12 0.29 -19.45
C SER A 91 5.77 1.02 -19.32
N GLN A 92 4.79 0.40 -18.67
CA GLN A 92 3.48 1.00 -18.40
C GLN A 92 3.47 1.88 -17.15
N LEU A 93 4.56 1.94 -16.39
CA LEU A 93 4.68 2.75 -15.19
C LEU A 93 5.41 4.08 -15.47
N PRO A 94 5.16 5.14 -14.68
CA PRO A 94 5.96 6.36 -14.77
C PRO A 94 7.46 6.10 -14.54
N ASN A 95 8.34 6.67 -15.37
CA ASN A 95 9.78 6.40 -15.31
C ASN A 95 10.43 6.56 -13.93
N HIS A 96 9.96 7.55 -13.14
CA HIS A 96 10.53 7.86 -11.82
C HIS A 96 10.15 6.86 -10.72
N VAL A 97 9.17 5.97 -10.96
CA VAL A 97 8.75 4.94 -9.99
C VAL A 97 9.26 3.54 -10.32
N ILE A 98 9.89 3.35 -11.48
CA ILE A 98 10.39 2.04 -11.93
C ILE A 98 11.60 1.65 -11.06
N PRO A 99 11.54 0.54 -10.30
CA PRO A 99 12.55 0.21 -9.29
C PRO A 99 13.76 -0.51 -9.90
N ARG A 100 14.50 0.14 -10.80
CA ARG A 100 15.79 -0.39 -11.31
C ARG A 100 16.81 -0.39 -10.18
N ILE A 101 17.66 -1.43 -10.10
CA ILE A 101 18.70 -1.51 -9.08
C ILE A 101 19.63 -0.28 -9.17
N ASN A 102 19.96 0.31 -8.03
CA ASN A 102 20.73 1.54 -7.84
C ASN A 102 20.10 2.80 -8.46
N SER A 103 18.78 2.85 -8.65
CA SER A 103 18.09 3.99 -9.27
C SER A 103 17.27 4.83 -8.28
N LEU A 104 16.81 6.01 -8.73
CA LEU A 104 15.83 6.81 -7.96
C LEU A 104 14.51 6.06 -7.74
N GLY A 105 14.11 5.20 -8.68
CA GLY A 105 12.88 4.42 -8.54
C GLY A 105 13.00 3.31 -7.49
N GLU A 106 14.20 2.76 -7.26
CA GLU A 106 14.43 1.82 -6.16
C GLU A 106 14.30 2.53 -4.81
N LYS A 107 14.98 3.68 -4.64
CA LYS A 107 14.84 4.51 -3.44
C LYS A 107 13.38 4.96 -3.22
N TYR A 108 12.68 5.27 -4.31
CA TYR A 108 11.27 5.60 -4.28
C TYR A 108 10.44 4.42 -3.75
N ARG A 109 10.66 3.21 -4.26
CA ARG A 109 10.00 1.99 -3.78
C ARG A 109 10.28 1.75 -2.29
N GLU A 110 11.53 1.88 -1.84
CA GLU A 110 11.88 1.73 -0.41
C GLU A 110 11.11 2.73 0.46
N LYS A 111 11.01 3.99 0.02
CA LYS A 111 10.20 5.00 0.69
C LYS A 111 8.72 4.61 0.71
N GLN A 112 8.17 4.11 -0.40
CA GLN A 112 6.78 3.65 -0.46
C GLN A 112 6.54 2.44 0.46
N LEU A 113 7.48 1.49 0.57
CA LEU A 113 7.37 0.37 1.51
C LEU A 113 7.24 0.87 2.96
N MET A 114 8.04 1.87 3.36
CA MET A 114 7.98 2.42 4.70
C MET A 114 6.70 3.22 4.97
N LEU A 115 6.23 3.98 3.97
CA LEU A 115 5.03 4.80 4.09
C LEU A 115 3.75 3.99 4.04
N GLN A 116 3.65 3.05 3.10
CA GLN A 116 2.43 2.29 2.86
C GLN A 116 2.27 1.10 3.81
N LEU A 117 3.38 0.54 4.32
CA LEU A 117 3.41 -0.59 5.26
C LEU A 117 4.24 -0.22 6.51
N PRO A 118 3.76 0.70 7.37
CA PRO A 118 4.46 1.10 8.58
C PRO A 118 4.69 -0.11 9.50
N ARG A 119 5.90 -0.27 10.05
CA ARG A 119 6.24 -1.43 10.90
C ARG A 119 5.35 -1.53 12.15
N GLN A 120 4.92 -0.39 12.65
CA GLN A 120 4.01 -0.24 13.79
C GLN A 120 2.63 -0.83 13.50
N ASP A 121 2.20 -0.88 12.24
CA ASP A 121 0.92 -1.46 11.83
C ASP A 121 1.06 -2.97 11.52
N LEU A 122 2.30 -3.47 11.44
CA LEU A 122 2.61 -4.86 11.14
C LEU A 122 2.91 -5.69 12.39
N SER A 123 3.56 -5.09 13.39
CA SER A 123 3.90 -5.80 14.62
C SER A 123 3.94 -4.89 15.83
N ILE A 124 3.33 -5.40 16.90
CA ILE A 124 3.31 -4.79 18.23
C ILE A 124 4.72 -4.51 18.78
N ALA A 125 5.74 -5.25 18.34
CA ALA A 125 7.13 -5.05 18.75
C ALA A 125 7.68 -3.68 18.34
N TYR A 126 7.08 -3.03 17.34
CA TYR A 126 7.46 -1.70 16.86
C TYR A 126 6.59 -0.58 17.47
N CYS A 127 5.53 -0.91 18.21
CA CYS A 127 4.68 0.07 18.87
C CYS A 127 5.27 0.50 20.21
N LYS A 128 5.52 1.79 20.39
CA LYS A 128 6.09 2.35 21.63
C LYS A 128 5.02 2.80 22.61
N ASN A 129 3.79 3.03 22.15
CA ASN A 129 2.74 3.68 22.93
C ASN A 129 1.55 2.79 23.31
N LEU A 130 1.62 1.47 23.05
CA LEU A 130 0.64 0.49 23.52
C LEU A 130 0.97 0.04 24.95
N LYS A 131 0.42 0.74 25.95
CA LYS A 131 0.82 0.57 27.35
C LYS A 131 -0.01 -0.48 28.08
N THR A 132 -1.30 -0.54 27.80
CA THR A 132 -2.25 -1.38 28.54
C THR A 132 -2.54 -2.70 27.81
N PRO A 133 -2.86 -3.79 28.54
CA PRO A 133 -3.30 -5.05 27.91
C PRO A 133 -4.52 -4.89 26.99
N VAL A 134 -5.42 -3.96 27.32
CA VAL A 134 -6.62 -3.68 26.52
C VAL A 134 -6.25 -3.06 25.18
N GLU A 135 -5.37 -2.05 25.14
CA GLU A 135 -4.90 -1.44 23.88
C GLU A 135 -4.20 -2.47 22.98
N ARG A 136 -3.39 -3.36 23.57
CA ARG A 136 -2.71 -4.44 22.83
C ARG A 136 -3.71 -5.41 22.20
N ARG A 137 -4.75 -5.78 22.95
CA ARG A 137 -5.82 -6.63 22.43
C ARG A 137 -6.57 -5.98 21.27
N ILE A 138 -6.91 -4.69 21.38
CA ILE A 138 -7.59 -3.96 20.30
C ILE A 138 -6.68 -3.86 19.07
N TYR A 139 -5.38 -3.64 19.26
CA TYR A 139 -4.39 -3.68 18.18
C TYR A 139 -4.39 -5.04 17.47
N GLU A 140 -4.28 -6.13 18.23
CA GLU A 140 -4.24 -7.49 17.68
C GLU A 140 -5.54 -7.83 16.93
N GLU A 141 -6.70 -7.52 17.51
CA GLU A 141 -8.00 -7.69 16.88
C GLU A 141 -8.10 -6.90 15.57
N PHE A 142 -7.59 -5.66 15.54
CA PHE A 142 -7.56 -4.84 14.33
C PHE A 142 -6.64 -5.43 13.25
N VAL A 143 -5.42 -5.82 13.61
CA VAL A 143 -4.45 -6.40 12.67
C VAL A 143 -4.96 -7.73 12.10
N ASN A 144 -5.53 -8.59 12.95
CA ASN A 144 -6.10 -9.86 12.52
C ASN A 144 -7.29 -9.64 11.57
N ALA A 145 -8.23 -8.77 11.94
CA ALA A 145 -9.37 -8.44 11.09
C ALA A 145 -8.92 -7.84 9.74
N ARG A 146 -7.93 -6.94 9.75
CA ARG A 146 -7.35 -6.40 8.53
C ARG A 146 -6.75 -7.51 7.67
N ASN A 147 -5.89 -8.36 8.24
CA ASN A 147 -5.17 -9.39 7.50
C ASN A 147 -6.11 -10.44 6.89
N GLU A 148 -7.17 -10.81 7.61
CA GLU A 148 -8.13 -11.81 7.14
C GLU A 148 -9.14 -11.20 6.14
N ILE A 149 -9.71 -10.04 6.48
CA ILE A 149 -10.91 -9.53 5.81
C ILE A 149 -10.55 -8.52 4.72
N ALA A 150 -9.54 -7.69 4.92
CA ALA A 150 -9.28 -6.54 4.04
C ALA A 150 -8.00 -6.66 3.20
N LEU A 151 -6.92 -7.19 3.74
CA LEU A 151 -5.59 -7.24 3.12
C LEU A 151 -5.49 -8.39 2.12
N ASP A 152 -4.90 -8.12 0.97
CA ASP A 152 -4.57 -9.11 -0.05
C ASP A 152 -3.43 -8.59 -0.94
N ILE A 153 -2.90 -9.46 -1.82
CA ILE A 153 -1.86 -9.12 -2.78
C ILE A 153 -2.41 -9.29 -4.19
N GLY A 154 -2.34 -8.21 -4.98
CA GLY A 154 -2.73 -8.24 -6.38
C GLY A 154 -1.71 -9.02 -7.20
N PHE A 155 -2.13 -9.52 -8.35
CA PHE A 155 -1.21 -10.20 -9.27
C PHE A 155 -1.34 -9.63 -10.67
N VAL A 156 -0.30 -9.81 -11.47
CA VAL A 156 -0.30 -9.38 -12.85
C VAL A 156 -0.76 -10.53 -13.73
N SER A 157 -1.92 -10.37 -14.34
CA SER A 157 -2.34 -11.22 -15.46
C SER A 157 -1.58 -10.78 -16.70
N SER A 158 -0.71 -11.65 -17.22
CA SER A 158 0.11 -11.31 -18.39
C SER A 158 -0.67 -11.25 -19.70
N ASN A 159 -1.84 -11.89 -19.75
CA ASN A 159 -2.76 -11.90 -20.88
C ASN A 159 -4.19 -12.05 -20.33
N LEU A 160 -5.01 -11.01 -20.42
CA LEU A 160 -6.40 -11.06 -19.97
C LEU A 160 -7.23 -12.05 -20.81
N PRO A 161 -8.07 -12.88 -20.18
CA PRO A 161 -8.89 -13.86 -20.89
C PRO A 161 -10.05 -13.22 -21.67
N LYS A 162 -10.49 -12.03 -21.27
CA LYS A 162 -11.57 -11.23 -21.87
C LYS A 162 -11.31 -9.75 -21.66
N SER A 163 -11.92 -8.90 -22.47
CA SER A 163 -11.89 -7.45 -22.26
C SER A 163 -12.61 -7.07 -20.97
N MET A 164 -12.07 -6.09 -20.25
CA MET A 164 -12.57 -5.64 -18.94
C MET A 164 -12.49 -4.12 -18.84
N GLU A 165 -13.25 -3.54 -17.91
CA GLU A 165 -13.16 -2.11 -17.61
C GLU A 165 -12.19 -1.89 -16.43
N CYS A 166 -11.23 -0.98 -16.60
CA CYS A 166 -10.34 -0.60 -15.52
C CYS A 166 -11.10 0.11 -14.40
N ARG A 167 -11.03 -0.44 -13.18
CA ARG A 167 -11.78 0.09 -12.03
C ARG A 167 -11.39 1.50 -11.57
N LYS A 168 -10.21 2.00 -11.96
CA LYS A 168 -9.79 3.38 -11.65
C LYS A 168 -10.17 4.36 -12.75
N CYS A 169 -9.62 4.20 -13.95
CA CYS A 169 -9.77 5.20 -15.02
C CYS A 169 -11.01 5.00 -15.89
N ARG A 170 -11.74 3.88 -15.72
CA ARG A 170 -12.91 3.50 -16.55
C ARG A 170 -12.58 3.23 -18.04
N GLY A 171 -11.29 3.24 -18.39
CA GLY A 171 -10.80 2.82 -19.71
C GLY A 171 -10.91 1.31 -19.89
N ILE A 172 -10.93 0.87 -21.15
CA ILE A 172 -11.02 -0.55 -21.51
C ILE A 172 -9.63 -1.18 -21.49
N LEU A 173 -9.54 -2.36 -20.87
CA LEU A 173 -8.43 -3.30 -20.98
C LEU A 173 -8.85 -4.37 -21.99
N GLU A 174 -8.15 -4.48 -23.11
CA GLU A 174 -8.50 -5.42 -24.17
C GLU A 174 -8.10 -6.86 -23.83
N GLN A 175 -8.73 -7.83 -24.51
CA GLN A 175 -8.34 -9.23 -24.40
C GLN A 175 -6.88 -9.42 -24.81
N GLY A 176 -6.13 -10.20 -24.02
CA GLY A 176 -4.71 -10.45 -24.26
C GLY A 176 -3.78 -9.37 -23.69
N GLU A 177 -4.29 -8.21 -23.27
CA GLU A 177 -3.49 -7.19 -22.60
C GLU A 177 -3.11 -7.61 -21.18
N MET A 178 -2.07 -6.96 -20.67
CA MET A 178 -1.64 -7.12 -19.29
C MET A 178 -2.51 -6.26 -18.35
N ALA A 179 -2.89 -6.83 -17.21
CA ALA A 179 -3.60 -6.10 -16.17
C ALA A 179 -3.20 -6.58 -14.78
N VAL A 180 -3.36 -5.70 -13.79
CA VAL A 180 -3.34 -6.07 -12.38
C VAL A 180 -4.73 -6.52 -11.99
N THR A 181 -4.85 -7.67 -11.33
CA THR A 181 -6.10 -8.22 -10.80
C THR A 181 -6.06 -8.31 -9.28
N ALA A 182 -7.23 -8.15 -8.65
CA ALA A 182 -7.38 -8.11 -7.19
C ALA A 182 -8.41 -9.16 -6.72
N PRO A 183 -7.98 -10.36 -6.32
CA PRO A 183 -8.88 -11.48 -6.01
C PRO A 183 -9.98 -11.15 -5.00
N LYS A 184 -9.64 -10.38 -3.96
CA LYS A 184 -10.59 -9.97 -2.91
C LYS A 184 -11.74 -9.09 -3.43
N LEU A 185 -11.61 -8.48 -4.62
CA LEU A 185 -12.67 -7.70 -5.30
C LEU A 185 -13.41 -8.49 -6.39
N GLY A 186 -13.13 -9.79 -6.51
CA GLY A 186 -13.73 -10.70 -7.47
C GLY A 186 -12.97 -10.79 -8.79
N ASN A 187 -13.32 -11.81 -9.59
CA ASN A 187 -12.64 -12.14 -10.85
C ASN A 187 -12.79 -11.08 -11.94
N ASP A 188 -13.77 -10.17 -11.80
CA ASP A 188 -14.03 -9.07 -12.73
C ASP A 188 -13.40 -7.75 -12.25
N ALA A 189 -12.38 -7.81 -11.40
CA ALA A 189 -11.65 -6.64 -10.92
C ALA A 189 -10.27 -6.55 -11.58
N ALA A 190 -10.12 -5.57 -12.49
CA ALA A 190 -8.87 -5.32 -13.20
C ALA A 190 -8.49 -3.83 -13.25
N TRP A 191 -7.18 -3.58 -13.31
CA TRP A 191 -6.57 -2.27 -13.44
C TRP A 191 -5.44 -2.31 -14.46
N HIS A 192 -5.26 -1.22 -15.20
CA HIS A 192 -3.96 -0.97 -15.82
C HIS A 192 -2.87 -0.96 -14.73
N PRO A 193 -1.62 -1.37 -15.04
CA PRO A 193 -0.50 -1.30 -14.09
C PRO A 193 -0.37 0.06 -13.39
N ALA A 194 -0.41 1.17 -14.13
CA ALA A 194 -0.35 2.52 -13.57
C ALA A 194 -1.61 2.95 -12.79
N CYS A 195 -2.71 2.21 -12.94
CA CYS A 195 -3.98 2.51 -12.29
C CYS A 195 -4.15 1.81 -10.94
N PHE A 196 -3.29 0.86 -10.58
CA PHE A 196 -3.38 0.14 -9.31
C PHE A 196 -2.79 0.96 -8.16
N THR A 197 -3.52 1.98 -7.74
CA THR A 197 -3.09 2.99 -6.76
C THR A 197 -4.03 3.08 -5.57
N CYS A 198 -3.50 3.48 -4.41
CA CYS A 198 -4.31 3.79 -3.24
C CYS A 198 -5.30 4.92 -3.53
N GLN A 199 -6.55 4.76 -3.09
CA GLN A 199 -7.62 5.77 -3.23
C GLN A 199 -7.31 7.11 -2.55
N THR A 200 -6.44 7.13 -1.54
CA THR A 200 -6.19 8.33 -0.70
C THR A 200 -4.95 9.11 -1.12
N CYS A 201 -3.80 8.46 -1.31
CA CYS A 201 -2.57 9.15 -1.72
C CYS A 201 -2.26 9.06 -3.22
N GLU A 202 -3.07 8.32 -3.97
CA GLU A 202 -2.91 8.09 -5.42
C GLU A 202 -1.56 7.47 -5.83
N GLN A 203 -0.78 6.98 -4.87
CA GLN A 203 0.47 6.27 -5.11
C GLN A 203 0.19 4.82 -5.52
N LEU A 204 1.04 4.28 -6.40
CA LEU A 204 1.05 2.85 -6.73
C LEU A 204 1.12 2.03 -5.45
N LEU A 205 0.27 1.00 -5.37
CA LEU A 205 0.25 0.09 -4.23
C LEU A 205 1.51 -0.76 -4.25
N VAL A 206 2.34 -0.56 -3.23
CA VAL A 206 3.70 -1.10 -3.21
C VAL A 206 3.66 -2.62 -3.23
N ASP A 207 4.42 -3.20 -4.17
CA ASP A 207 4.46 -4.62 -4.48
C ASP A 207 3.06 -5.27 -4.62
N LEU A 208 2.09 -4.50 -5.13
CA LEU A 208 0.69 -4.90 -5.32
C LEU A 208 -0.07 -5.22 -4.03
N THR A 209 0.42 -4.81 -2.86
CA THR A 209 -0.28 -4.99 -1.58
C THR A 209 -1.43 -4.02 -1.44
N TYR A 210 -2.61 -4.50 -1.06
CA TYR A 210 -3.79 -3.64 -0.95
C TYR A 210 -4.75 -4.08 0.15
N CYS A 211 -5.47 -3.12 0.72
CA CYS A 211 -6.61 -3.35 1.60
C CYS A 211 -7.90 -2.92 0.91
N VAL A 212 -8.96 -3.73 1.05
CA VAL A 212 -10.28 -3.46 0.49
C VAL A 212 -11.21 -2.87 1.56
N LYS A 213 -11.93 -1.79 1.19
CA LYS A 213 -13.09 -1.28 1.94
C LYS A 213 -14.08 -0.65 0.96
N GLU A 214 -15.36 -1.03 1.03
CA GLU A 214 -16.43 -0.46 0.19
C GLU A 214 -16.07 -0.46 -1.31
N ASP A 215 -15.59 -1.59 -1.84
CA ASP A 215 -15.14 -1.79 -3.23
C ASP A 215 -13.98 -0.90 -3.70
N LYS A 216 -13.31 -0.18 -2.78
CA LYS A 216 -12.14 0.64 -3.03
C LYS A 216 -10.88 0.01 -2.44
N ILE A 217 -9.74 0.30 -3.07
CA ILE A 217 -8.43 -0.18 -2.64
C ILE A 217 -7.63 0.92 -1.96
N PHE A 218 -6.99 0.55 -0.85
CA PHE A 218 -6.17 1.43 -0.02
C PHE A 218 -4.82 0.78 0.25
N CYS A 219 -3.78 1.57 0.51
CA CYS A 219 -2.61 1.01 1.18
C CYS A 219 -2.95 0.72 2.65
N GLU A 220 -2.15 -0.11 3.30
CA GLU A 220 -2.37 -0.51 4.70
C GLU A 220 -2.47 0.71 5.63
N ARG A 221 -1.55 1.68 5.46
CA ARG A 221 -1.54 2.93 6.22
C ARG A 221 -2.88 3.66 6.18
N HIS A 222 -3.37 3.95 4.97
CA HIS A 222 -4.62 4.70 4.80
C HIS A 222 -5.84 3.86 5.17
N TYR A 223 -5.80 2.54 4.97
CA TYR A 223 -6.84 1.67 5.49
C TYR A 223 -6.95 1.80 7.01
N ALA A 224 -5.84 1.77 7.75
CA ALA A 224 -5.85 1.95 9.19
C ALA A 224 -6.40 3.32 9.63
N GLU A 225 -6.06 4.38 8.89
CA GLU A 225 -6.55 5.74 9.14
C GLU A 225 -8.07 5.89 8.93
N LEU A 226 -8.72 4.99 8.16
CA LEU A 226 -10.19 4.94 8.05
C LEU A 226 -10.88 4.38 9.30
N HIS A 227 -10.14 3.76 10.21
CA HIS A 227 -10.69 3.11 11.40
C HIS A 227 -10.26 3.81 12.69
N LYS A 228 -9.05 4.37 12.72
CA LYS A 228 -8.41 4.92 13.92
C LYS A 228 -7.49 6.09 13.53
N PRO A 229 -7.44 7.18 14.32
CA PRO A 229 -6.57 8.31 13.99
C PRO A 229 -5.10 7.95 14.20
N ARG A 230 -4.21 8.47 13.34
CA ARG A 230 -2.75 8.27 13.45
C ARG A 230 -2.07 9.46 14.12
N CYS A 231 -1.14 9.19 15.02
CA CYS A 231 -0.32 10.21 15.66
C CYS A 231 0.80 10.68 14.71
N SER A 232 0.85 11.98 14.40
CA SER A 232 1.88 12.56 13.52
C SER A 232 3.29 12.52 14.10
N ALA A 233 3.43 12.42 15.43
CA ALA A 233 4.73 12.45 16.10
C ALA A 233 5.41 11.06 16.17
N CYS A 234 4.66 9.99 16.42
CA CYS A 234 5.21 8.62 16.51
C CYS A 234 4.83 7.73 15.32
N ASP A 235 3.90 8.16 14.47
CA ASP A 235 3.33 7.41 13.34
C ASP A 235 2.50 6.18 13.75
N GLU A 236 2.21 6.00 15.03
CA GLU A 236 1.34 4.92 15.52
C GLU A 236 -0.14 5.27 15.37
N VAL A 237 -0.94 4.25 15.06
CA VAL A 237 -2.40 4.33 15.11
C VAL A 237 -2.86 4.41 16.58
N SER A 238 -3.80 5.31 16.88
CA SER A 238 -4.34 5.46 18.22
C SER A 238 -5.38 4.37 18.49
N TYR A 239 -5.08 3.49 19.44
CA TYR A 239 -6.01 2.46 19.92
C TYR A 239 -6.72 2.86 21.21
N ILE A 240 -6.61 4.14 21.61
CA ILE A 240 -7.34 4.72 22.73
C ILE A 240 -8.79 4.97 22.28
N PHE A 241 -9.76 4.59 23.13
CA PHE A 241 -11.17 4.88 22.90
C PHE A 241 -11.38 6.40 22.86
N SER A 242 -11.89 6.91 21.73
CA SER A 242 -12.56 8.21 21.64
C SER A 242 -14.06 8.01 21.75
#